data_AF-A0A671TF12-F1
#
_entry.id   AF-A0A671TF12-F1
#
_cell.length_a   1.000
_cell.length_b   1.000
_cell.length_c   1.000
_cell.angle_alpha   90.00
_cell.angle_beta   90.00
_cell.angle_gamma   90.00
#
_symmetry.space_group_name_H-M   'P 1'
#
loop_
_entity.id
_entity.type
_entity.pdbx_description
1 polymer ?
#
loop_
_entity_poly.entity_id
_entity_poly.type
_entity_poly.pdbx_seq_one_letter_code
_entity_poly.pdbx_strand_id
1 'polypeptide(L)'
;LEPHAAAPRPASPRVSPAPNTNVTESQPGAPPPNPSSTTTATTAANNNNNTTSSSSSSSSMDKHQSQQIECIVCGDKSSGKHYGQFTCEGCKSFFKRSVRRNLTYTCRANRNCPVDQHHRNQCQYCRLKKCLKVGMRREAVQRGRLPTQSYHGQFALTNGDPLQCHSYLSGYISLLLRAEPYPTSRFGSQCLQNNNIMGIENICELAARMLFSAVEWARNIPFFPDLQVTDQVALLRLTWSELFVLNAAQCSMPVHVAPLLAAAGLHASPMSADRVVAFMDHIRVFQEQVEKLKVLHVDSAEYSCIKAIVLFTTDACGLSDVAHVEGLQEKSQCALEEYVRSQYPNQPNRFGKLLLRLPSLRTVSSSVIEQLFFVRLVGKTPIETLIRDMLLSGSSFNWPYMPIQ
;
A
#
# COMPACT_ATOMS: atom_id res chain seq x y z
N LEU A 1 -48.93 63.12 10.37
CA LEU A 1 -47.86 64.02 9.92
C LEU A 1 -46.62 63.16 9.67
N GLU A 2 -46.53 62.65 8.43
CA GLU A 2 -45.32 62.44 7.60
C GLU A 2 -44.04 61.70 8.12
N PRO A 3 -43.24 61.10 7.22
CA PRO A 3 -43.16 59.63 7.13
C PRO A 3 -41.73 59.05 6.88
N HIS A 4 -41.67 57.75 6.56
CA HIS A 4 -40.68 57.02 5.75
C HIS A 4 -39.20 56.91 6.17
N ALA A 5 -38.74 55.65 6.36
CA ALA A 5 -37.58 55.11 5.65
C ALA A 5 -37.59 53.57 5.70
N ALA A 6 -37.84 52.94 4.54
CA ALA A 6 -37.69 51.49 4.33
C ALA A 6 -36.28 51.20 3.79
N ALA A 7 -35.58 50.23 4.37
CA ALA A 7 -34.27 49.76 3.93
C ALA A 7 -34.40 48.63 2.87
N PRO A 8 -33.42 48.47 1.97
CA PRO A 8 -33.59 47.76 0.70
C PRO A 8 -33.30 46.25 0.78
N ARG A 9 -34.00 45.48 -0.06
CA ARG A 9 -33.79 44.06 -0.32
C ARG A 9 -32.48 43.82 -1.10
N PRO A 10 -31.67 42.78 -0.79
CA PRO A 10 -30.58 42.37 -1.66
C PRO A 10 -31.09 41.53 -2.84
N ALA A 11 -30.50 41.81 -4.00
CA ALA A 11 -30.85 41.28 -5.31
C ALA A 11 -30.39 39.83 -5.54
N SER A 12 -31.21 39.07 -6.27
CA SER A 12 -30.88 37.75 -6.80
C SER A 12 -29.76 37.82 -7.85
N PRO A 13 -28.81 36.87 -7.88
CA PRO A 13 -27.80 36.82 -8.93
C PRO A 13 -28.39 36.25 -10.22
N ARG A 14 -28.15 37.00 -11.29
CA ARG A 14 -28.56 36.76 -12.67
C ARG A 14 -27.63 35.71 -13.30
N VAL A 15 -28.23 34.66 -13.86
CA VAL A 15 -27.56 33.64 -14.68
C VAL A 15 -27.11 34.28 -15.99
N SER A 16 -25.83 34.11 -16.34
CA SER A 16 -25.28 34.44 -17.66
C SER A 16 -24.79 33.16 -18.35
N PRO A 17 -24.96 33.04 -19.69
CA PRO A 17 -24.82 31.78 -20.41
C PRO A 17 -23.39 31.50 -20.85
N ALA A 18 -23.10 30.20 -21.05
CA ALA A 18 -21.85 29.66 -21.57
C ALA A 18 -21.61 30.05 -23.04
N PRO A 19 -20.34 30.13 -23.50
CA PRO A 19 -20.02 30.08 -24.91
C PRO A 19 -19.71 28.65 -25.35
N ASN A 20 -20.46 28.19 -26.35
CA ASN A 20 -20.16 27.04 -27.20
C ASN A 20 -18.94 27.34 -28.09
N THR A 21 -18.00 26.40 -28.18
CA THR A 21 -17.19 26.21 -29.39
C THR A 21 -16.80 24.74 -29.58
N ASN A 22 -17.45 24.16 -30.61
CA ASN A 22 -16.98 23.19 -31.59
C ASN A 22 -16.33 21.87 -31.15
N VAL A 23 -17.17 20.84 -31.23
CA VAL A 23 -16.84 19.45 -31.49
C VAL A 23 -16.29 19.32 -32.92
N THR A 24 -15.13 18.68 -33.07
CA THR A 24 -14.69 18.11 -34.35
C THR A 24 -14.38 16.63 -34.14
N GLU A 25 -15.14 15.78 -34.82
CA GLU A 25 -14.93 14.34 -34.93
C GLU A 25 -13.58 14.02 -35.60
N SER A 26 -12.85 13.04 -35.07
CA SER A 26 -11.96 12.20 -35.89
C SER A 26 -11.72 10.85 -35.20
N GLN A 27 -12.17 9.79 -35.88
CA GLN A 27 -11.92 8.38 -35.57
C GLN A 27 -10.59 7.89 -36.22
N PRO A 28 -10.11 6.67 -35.91
CA PRO A 28 -8.71 6.42 -35.58
C PRO A 28 -7.81 5.98 -36.76
N GLY A 29 -6.57 6.48 -36.78
CA GLY A 29 -5.52 6.07 -37.70
C GLY A 29 -4.65 4.92 -37.18
N ALA A 30 -4.40 3.94 -38.05
CA ALA A 30 -3.58 2.75 -37.88
C ALA A 30 -2.05 3.06 -37.77
N PRO A 31 -1.20 2.11 -37.30
CA PRO A 31 0.19 2.38 -36.96
C PRO A 31 1.14 2.29 -38.17
N PRO A 32 2.29 3.00 -38.18
CA PRO A 32 3.28 2.89 -39.23
C PRO A 32 4.25 1.70 -39.03
N PRO A 33 4.97 1.27 -40.09
CA PRO A 33 5.69 0.00 -40.16
C PRO A 33 7.16 0.06 -39.70
N ASN A 34 7.74 -1.12 -39.42
CA ASN A 34 9.17 -1.37 -39.23
C ASN A 34 10.00 -1.02 -40.48
N PRO A 35 11.26 -0.57 -40.31
CA PRO A 35 12.29 -0.74 -41.33
C PRO A 35 13.28 -1.85 -40.95
N SER A 36 13.46 -2.78 -41.88
CA SER A 36 14.54 -3.78 -41.91
C SER A 36 15.80 -3.18 -42.55
N SER A 37 16.94 -3.54 -41.97
CA SER A 37 18.25 -3.83 -42.60
C SER A 37 18.80 -2.92 -43.71
N THR A 38 19.94 -2.29 -43.42
CA THR A 38 21.03 -2.14 -44.41
C THR A 38 22.39 -2.39 -43.76
N THR A 39 23.11 -3.28 -44.44
CA THR A 39 24.52 -3.67 -44.33
C THR A 39 25.50 -2.51 -44.49
N THR A 40 26.60 -2.55 -43.73
CA THR A 40 27.88 -1.97 -44.17
C THR A 40 29.01 -2.95 -43.86
N ALA A 41 29.74 -3.31 -44.91
CA ALA A 41 30.93 -4.12 -44.88
C ALA A 41 32.14 -3.28 -44.47
N THR A 42 33.06 -3.88 -43.71
CA THR A 42 34.46 -3.47 -43.74
C THR A 42 35.35 -4.72 -43.71
N THR A 43 36.15 -4.80 -44.76
CA THR A 43 37.20 -5.76 -45.10
C THR A 43 38.34 -5.84 -44.08
N ALA A 44 38.85 -7.04 -43.82
CA ALA A 44 40.28 -7.30 -43.69
C ALA A 44 40.56 -8.80 -43.91
N ALA A 45 41.33 -9.09 -44.95
CA ALA A 45 41.82 -10.41 -45.29
C ALA A 45 42.99 -10.82 -44.39
N ASN A 46 43.12 -12.12 -44.08
CA ASN A 46 44.41 -12.79 -44.22
C ASN A 46 44.21 -14.32 -44.27
N ASN A 47 44.63 -14.90 -45.39
CA ASN A 47 44.89 -16.33 -45.54
C ASN A 47 46.25 -16.65 -44.94
N ASN A 48 46.40 -17.84 -44.35
CA ASN A 48 47.57 -18.68 -44.58
C ASN A 48 47.29 -20.14 -44.14
N ASN A 49 47.44 -21.04 -45.10
CA ASN A 49 47.62 -22.47 -44.88
C ASN A 49 49.10 -22.74 -44.57
N ASN A 50 49.38 -23.70 -43.68
CA ASN A 50 50.49 -24.63 -43.89
C ASN A 50 50.34 -25.91 -43.06
N THR A 51 50.44 -27.02 -43.77
CA THR A 51 50.65 -28.41 -43.35
C THR A 51 52.09 -28.64 -42.87
N THR A 52 52.29 -29.38 -41.76
CA THR A 52 53.38 -30.38 -41.67
C THR A 52 53.14 -31.36 -40.52
N SER A 53 53.41 -32.62 -40.82
CA SER A 53 53.37 -33.82 -39.98
C SER A 53 54.70 -34.07 -39.25
N SER A 54 54.67 -34.47 -37.98
CA SER A 54 55.56 -35.52 -37.44
C SER A 54 55.19 -35.93 -36.01
N SER A 55 55.43 -37.21 -35.77
CA SER A 55 55.07 -38.10 -34.67
C SER A 55 55.95 -37.98 -33.42
N SER A 56 55.39 -38.17 -32.21
CA SER A 56 55.85 -39.18 -31.22
C SER A 56 55.14 -39.07 -29.85
N SER A 57 54.44 -40.17 -29.52
CA SER A 57 54.28 -40.87 -28.23
C SER A 57 54.05 -40.15 -26.87
N SER A 58 53.03 -40.69 -26.18
CA SER A 58 52.71 -40.65 -24.73
C SER A 58 52.11 -39.32 -24.22
N SER A 59 50.97 -39.25 -23.55
CA SER A 59 50.27 -40.18 -22.65
C SER A 59 48.80 -39.76 -22.51
N SER A 60 47.92 -40.76 -22.40
CA SER A 60 46.56 -40.77 -21.85
C SER A 60 45.96 -39.47 -21.28
N MET A 61 44.85 -38.99 -21.88
CA MET A 61 43.62 -38.54 -21.18
C MET A 61 42.40 -38.55 -22.13
N ASP A 62 41.26 -39.02 -21.62
CA ASP A 62 40.02 -39.33 -22.32
C ASP A 62 39.40 -38.18 -23.13
N LYS A 63 39.12 -38.45 -24.42
CA LYS A 63 38.23 -37.61 -25.24
C LYS A 63 36.77 -37.95 -24.94
N HIS A 64 36.11 -37.13 -24.12
CA HIS A 64 34.65 -37.19 -23.99
C HIS A 64 33.98 -36.69 -25.28
N GLN A 65 33.44 -37.65 -26.03
CA GLN A 65 32.59 -37.46 -27.19
C GLN A 65 31.26 -36.82 -26.75
N SER A 66 31.09 -35.52 -27.02
CA SER A 66 29.86 -34.78 -26.72
C SER A 66 28.75 -35.23 -27.66
N GLN A 67 27.94 -36.19 -27.21
CA GLN A 67 26.69 -36.58 -27.89
C GLN A 67 25.83 -35.32 -28.14
N GLN A 68 25.51 -35.02 -29.40
CA GLN A 68 24.64 -33.90 -29.76
C GLN A 68 23.20 -34.24 -29.35
N ILE A 69 22.77 -33.78 -28.18
CA ILE A 69 21.41 -33.96 -27.70
C ILE A 69 20.49 -32.93 -28.37
N GLU A 70 19.34 -33.38 -28.87
CA GLU A 70 18.32 -32.52 -29.48
C GLU A 70 17.29 -32.00 -28.46
N CYS A 71 16.66 -30.88 -28.78
CA CYS A 71 15.59 -30.29 -27.99
C CYS A 71 14.32 -31.13 -28.12
N ILE A 72 13.87 -31.75 -27.03
CA ILE A 72 12.69 -32.62 -27.04
C ILE A 72 11.38 -31.90 -27.41
N VAL A 73 11.37 -30.56 -27.39
CA VAL A 73 10.21 -29.75 -27.80
C VAL A 73 10.17 -29.52 -29.31
N CYS A 74 11.29 -29.19 -29.95
CA CYS A 74 11.29 -28.73 -31.35
C CYS A 74 12.39 -29.31 -32.24
N GLY A 75 13.19 -30.27 -31.78
CA GLY A 75 14.26 -30.92 -32.57
C GLY A 75 15.55 -30.11 -32.72
N ASP A 76 15.50 -28.78 -32.57
CA ASP A 76 16.69 -27.91 -32.61
C ASP A 76 17.79 -28.32 -31.59
N LYS A 77 19.04 -27.90 -31.82
CA LYS A 77 20.18 -28.23 -30.97
C LYS A 77 19.93 -27.86 -29.51
N SER A 78 20.06 -28.83 -28.60
CA SER A 78 19.90 -28.58 -27.16
C SER A 78 21.09 -27.80 -26.61
N SER A 79 20.81 -26.82 -25.74
CA SER A 79 21.85 -26.16 -24.95
C SER A 79 22.06 -26.81 -23.58
N GLY A 80 21.32 -27.89 -23.28
CA GLY A 80 21.38 -28.60 -22.00
C GLY A 80 19.99 -28.79 -21.39
N LYS A 81 19.97 -29.17 -20.11
CA LYS A 81 18.74 -29.46 -19.37
C LYS A 81 18.16 -28.18 -18.75
N HIS A 82 16.95 -27.81 -19.17
CA HIS A 82 16.22 -26.64 -18.66
C HIS A 82 14.84 -27.07 -18.16
N TYR A 83 14.49 -26.69 -16.94
CA TYR A 83 13.19 -27.01 -16.32
C TYR A 83 12.87 -28.52 -16.34
N GLY A 84 13.89 -29.36 -16.20
CA GLY A 84 13.76 -30.82 -16.13
C GLY A 84 13.98 -31.56 -17.45
N GLN A 85 14.09 -30.90 -18.60
CA GLN A 85 14.21 -31.54 -19.92
C GLN A 85 15.32 -30.94 -20.79
N PHE A 86 15.86 -31.71 -21.73
CA PHE A 86 16.82 -31.19 -22.72
C PHE A 86 16.11 -30.31 -23.75
N THR A 87 16.44 -29.02 -23.78
CA THR A 87 15.79 -28.06 -24.68
C THR A 87 16.78 -27.05 -25.26
N CYS A 88 16.45 -26.48 -26.42
CA CYS A 88 17.16 -25.33 -26.96
C CYS A 88 16.87 -24.04 -26.17
N GLU A 89 17.71 -23.02 -26.34
CA GLU A 89 17.54 -21.71 -25.69
C GLU A 89 16.20 -21.03 -26.02
N GLY A 90 15.69 -21.26 -27.23
CA GLY A 90 14.40 -20.73 -27.67
C GLY A 90 13.22 -21.29 -26.86
N CYS A 91 13.16 -22.61 -26.67
CA CYS A 91 12.10 -23.27 -25.91
C CYS A 91 12.23 -23.03 -24.40
N LYS A 92 13.47 -23.00 -23.87
CA LYS A 92 13.76 -22.56 -22.50
C LYS A 92 13.19 -21.17 -22.22
N SER A 93 13.54 -20.19 -23.05
CA SER A 93 13.14 -18.79 -22.84
C SER A 93 11.64 -18.58 -23.04
N PHE A 94 11.05 -19.25 -24.04
CA PHE A 94 9.61 -19.26 -24.25
C PHE A 94 8.85 -19.81 -23.04
N PHE A 95 9.25 -20.97 -22.52
CA PHE A 95 8.63 -21.59 -21.35
C PHE A 95 8.75 -20.70 -20.10
N LYS A 96 9.95 -20.15 -19.84
CA LYS A 96 10.21 -19.20 -18.73
C LYS A 96 9.26 -18.00 -18.76
N ARG A 97 9.10 -17.35 -19.92
CA ARG A 97 8.23 -16.18 -20.07
C ARG A 97 6.76 -16.53 -19.91
N SER A 98 6.34 -17.64 -20.51
CA SER A 98 4.96 -18.12 -20.47
C SER A 98 4.53 -18.41 -19.03
N VAL A 99 5.38 -19.11 -18.27
CA VAL A 99 5.09 -19.45 -16.87
C VAL A 99 5.19 -18.24 -15.94
N ARG A 100 6.22 -17.39 -16.06
CA ARG A 100 6.40 -16.23 -15.16
C ARG A 100 5.31 -15.18 -15.27
N ARG A 101 4.82 -14.92 -16.48
CA ARG A 101 3.76 -13.94 -16.73
C ARG A 101 2.35 -14.57 -16.72
N ASN A 102 2.25 -15.84 -16.33
CA ASN A 102 1.01 -16.62 -16.34
C ASN A 102 0.20 -16.48 -17.65
N LEU A 103 0.89 -16.56 -18.79
CA LEU A 103 0.28 -16.28 -20.10
C LEU A 103 -0.60 -17.45 -20.54
N THR A 104 -1.82 -17.12 -20.94
CA THR A 104 -2.75 -18.06 -21.57
C THR A 104 -2.80 -17.79 -23.07
N TYR A 105 -2.55 -18.83 -23.87
CA TYR A 105 -2.58 -18.74 -25.33
C TYR A 105 -3.81 -19.44 -25.88
N THR A 106 -4.26 -19.04 -27.07
CA THR A 106 -5.36 -19.70 -27.80
C THR A 106 -4.85 -20.25 -29.12
N CYS A 107 -5.18 -21.50 -29.45
CA CYS A 107 -4.90 -22.06 -30.76
C CYS A 107 -5.97 -21.61 -31.76
N ARG A 108 -5.55 -21.19 -32.96
CA ARG A 108 -6.46 -20.81 -34.07
C ARG A 108 -6.81 -21.99 -34.99
N ALA A 109 -6.38 -23.20 -34.64
CA ALA A 109 -6.59 -24.44 -35.39
C ALA A 109 -6.96 -25.58 -34.41
N ASN A 110 -6.68 -26.83 -34.76
CA ASN A 110 -7.14 -28.01 -33.99
C ASN A 110 -6.30 -28.38 -32.76
N ARG A 111 -5.61 -27.41 -32.13
CA ARG A 111 -4.80 -27.63 -30.89
C ARG A 111 -3.73 -28.73 -31.01
N ASN A 112 -3.29 -29.02 -32.23
CA ASN A 112 -2.31 -30.05 -32.61
C ASN A 112 -1.33 -29.55 -33.69
N CYS A 113 -0.97 -28.26 -33.66
CA CYS A 113 -0.01 -27.70 -34.62
C CYS A 113 1.38 -28.34 -34.44
N PRO A 114 2.12 -28.63 -35.54
CA PRO A 114 3.48 -29.15 -35.46
C PRO A 114 4.40 -28.13 -34.77
N VAL A 115 5.32 -28.64 -33.97
CA VAL A 115 6.33 -27.84 -33.25
C VAL A 115 7.70 -28.44 -33.58
N ASP A 116 8.32 -27.87 -34.60
CA ASP A 116 9.67 -28.17 -35.10
C ASP A 116 10.55 -26.90 -35.09
N GLN A 117 11.81 -27.00 -35.53
CA GLN A 117 12.76 -25.88 -35.47
C GLN A 117 12.27 -24.64 -36.23
N HIS A 118 11.59 -24.82 -37.35
CA HIS A 118 11.17 -23.73 -38.25
C HIS A 118 9.78 -23.19 -37.86
N HIS A 119 8.86 -24.06 -37.46
CA HIS A 119 7.45 -23.72 -37.24
C HIS A 119 7.06 -23.58 -35.77
N ARG A 120 7.99 -23.75 -34.80
CA ARG A 120 7.72 -23.58 -33.36
C ARG A 120 7.11 -22.23 -32.97
N ASN A 121 7.24 -21.19 -33.78
CA ASN A 121 6.66 -19.87 -33.51
C ASN A 121 5.24 -19.69 -34.06
N GLN A 122 4.73 -20.61 -34.88
CA GLN A 122 3.42 -20.49 -35.55
C GLN A 122 2.23 -20.59 -34.57
N CYS A 123 2.37 -21.35 -33.49
CA CYS A 123 1.32 -21.49 -32.48
C CYS A 123 1.88 -21.61 -31.06
N GLN A 124 1.78 -20.50 -30.31
CA GLN A 124 2.24 -20.43 -28.93
C GLN A 124 1.50 -21.39 -28.00
N TYR A 125 0.20 -21.60 -28.23
CA TYR A 125 -0.60 -22.59 -27.48
C TYR A 125 -0.03 -24.00 -27.63
N CYS A 126 0.15 -24.48 -28.87
CA CYS A 126 0.65 -25.83 -29.12
C CYS A 126 2.09 -25.99 -28.63
N ARG A 127 2.92 -24.94 -28.74
CA ARG A 127 4.28 -24.94 -28.20
C ARG A 127 4.29 -25.07 -26.68
N LEU A 128 3.51 -24.27 -25.95
CA LEU A 128 3.44 -24.32 -24.48
C LEU A 128 2.85 -25.64 -24.00
N LYS A 129 1.78 -26.11 -24.66
CA LYS A 129 1.19 -27.43 -24.43
C LYS A 129 2.23 -28.54 -24.61
N LYS A 130 3.05 -28.49 -25.67
CA LYS A 130 4.13 -29.47 -25.90
C LYS A 130 5.21 -29.39 -24.82
N CYS A 131 5.66 -28.19 -24.41
CA CYS A 131 6.60 -28.02 -23.30
C CYS A 131 6.12 -28.72 -22.02
N LEU A 132 4.85 -28.55 -21.66
CA LEU A 132 4.27 -29.21 -20.49
C LEU A 132 4.14 -30.72 -20.69
N LYS A 133 3.70 -31.15 -21.88
CA LYS A 133 3.53 -32.57 -22.22
C LYS A 133 4.84 -33.36 -22.15
N VAL A 134 5.95 -32.76 -22.57
CA VAL A 134 7.29 -33.40 -22.48
C VAL A 134 7.88 -33.32 -21.06
N GLY A 135 7.16 -32.75 -20.09
CA GLY A 135 7.58 -32.73 -18.69
C GLY A 135 8.48 -31.56 -18.32
N MET A 136 8.42 -30.43 -19.03
CA MET A 136 9.01 -29.19 -18.52
C MET A 136 8.22 -28.73 -17.29
N ARG A 137 8.91 -28.62 -16.17
CA ARG A 137 8.38 -28.36 -14.83
C ARG A 137 8.09 -26.88 -14.63
N ARG A 138 6.83 -26.52 -14.36
CA ARG A 138 6.43 -25.12 -14.11
C ARG A 138 7.03 -24.60 -12.81
N GLU A 139 7.04 -25.46 -11.80
CA GLU A 139 7.63 -25.24 -10.48
C GLU A 139 9.16 -25.03 -10.54
N ALA A 140 9.84 -25.59 -11.55
CA ALA A 140 11.26 -25.36 -11.76
C ALA A 140 11.56 -23.95 -12.33
N VAL A 141 10.55 -23.20 -12.78
CA VAL A 141 10.67 -21.79 -13.15
C VAL A 141 10.67 -20.95 -11.87
N GLN A 142 11.78 -21.02 -11.13
CA GLN A 142 12.00 -20.24 -9.92
C GLN A 142 11.81 -18.73 -10.20
N ARG A 143 11.09 -18.04 -9.31
CA ARG A 143 11.07 -16.57 -9.21
C ARG A 143 12.42 -16.09 -8.65
N GLY A 144 13.49 -16.19 -9.45
CA GLY A 144 14.86 -15.83 -9.03
C GLY A 144 15.50 -16.84 -8.06
N ARG A 145 16.84 -16.90 -8.01
CA ARG A 145 17.60 -17.61 -6.95
C ARG A 145 18.11 -16.57 -5.96
N LEU A 146 17.86 -16.80 -4.67
CA LEU A 146 18.60 -16.22 -3.54
C LEU A 146 19.95 -16.95 -3.39
N PRO A 147 21.04 -16.29 -2.96
CA PRO A 147 22.19 -16.97 -2.37
C PRO A 147 21.82 -17.51 -0.97
N THR A 148 22.17 -18.76 -0.70
CA THR A 148 22.24 -19.41 0.63
C THR A 148 23.24 -18.65 1.52
N GLN A 149 23.05 -18.32 2.80
CA GLN A 149 22.08 -18.68 3.84
C GLN A 149 22.13 -17.58 4.92
N SER A 150 20.97 -17.15 5.41
CA SER A 150 20.63 -16.94 6.83
C SER A 150 19.16 -16.57 6.89
N TYR A 151 18.41 -17.22 7.77
CA TYR A 151 16.96 -17.12 7.91
C TYR A 151 16.51 -15.67 8.13
N HIS A 152 16.07 -15.01 7.07
CA HIS A 152 15.25 -13.81 7.15
C HIS A 152 14.33 -13.77 5.95
N GLY A 153 13.02 -13.84 6.21
CA GLY A 153 12.00 -13.77 5.17
C GLY A 153 12.12 -12.43 4.45
N GLN A 154 12.27 -12.46 3.13
CA GLN A 154 12.10 -11.27 2.30
C GLN A 154 11.77 -11.65 0.86
N PHE A 155 10.68 -11.05 0.40
CA PHE A 155 10.26 -10.93 -0.98
C PHE A 155 11.33 -10.15 -1.77
N ALA A 156 11.70 -10.63 -2.96
CA ALA A 156 12.53 -9.87 -3.89
C ALA A 156 12.00 -9.98 -5.33
N LEU A 157 11.59 -8.83 -5.87
CA LEU A 157 11.40 -8.56 -7.29
C LEU A 157 12.78 -8.36 -7.97
N THR A 158 12.82 -8.57 -9.28
CA THR A 158 14.04 -8.68 -10.10
C THR A 158 14.87 -7.39 -10.22
N ASN A 159 16.20 -7.55 -10.26
CA ASN A 159 17.21 -6.63 -10.85
C ASN A 159 16.83 -5.15 -10.91
N GLY A 160 16.79 -4.51 -9.75
CA GLY A 160 17.38 -3.20 -9.55
C GLY A 160 18.49 -3.38 -8.53
N ASP A 161 19.50 -2.52 -8.59
CA ASP A 161 20.44 -2.25 -7.49
C ASP A 161 19.77 -2.46 -6.11
N PRO A 162 20.41 -3.05 -5.07
CA PRO A 162 19.82 -3.18 -3.72
C PRO A 162 19.25 -1.84 -3.18
N LEU A 163 19.73 -0.72 -3.72
CA LEU A 163 19.22 0.64 -3.50
C LEU A 163 17.77 0.88 -3.96
N GLN A 164 17.22 0.09 -4.89
CA GLN A 164 15.92 0.38 -5.51
C GLN A 164 14.71 -0.15 -4.72
N CYS A 165 14.88 -1.23 -3.94
CA CYS A 165 13.85 -1.69 -2.98
C CYS A 165 13.76 -0.72 -1.80
N HIS A 166 14.93 -0.29 -1.28
CA HIS A 166 15.05 0.79 -0.30
C HIS A 166 14.34 2.06 -0.78
N SER A 167 14.48 2.41 -2.07
CA SER A 167 13.81 3.58 -2.66
C SER A 167 12.29 3.43 -2.75
N TYR A 168 11.75 2.25 -3.04
CA TYR A 168 10.30 2.06 -3.19
C TYR A 168 9.56 2.15 -1.85
N LEU A 169 10.07 1.49 -0.80
CA LEU A 169 9.45 1.53 0.52
C LEU A 169 9.70 2.88 1.21
N SER A 170 10.86 3.51 1.02
CA SER A 170 11.09 4.92 1.38
C SER A 170 10.11 5.86 0.66
N GLY A 171 9.83 5.60 -0.62
CA GLY A 171 8.82 6.31 -1.40
C GLY A 171 7.39 6.09 -0.87
N TYR A 172 7.05 4.87 -0.49
CA TYR A 172 5.77 4.55 0.14
C TYR A 172 5.56 5.33 1.45
N ILE A 173 6.54 5.32 2.37
CA ILE A 173 6.48 6.09 3.62
C ILE A 173 6.37 7.59 3.32
N SER A 174 7.10 8.09 2.32
CA SER A 174 7.01 9.48 1.89
C SER A 174 5.60 9.85 1.42
N LEU A 175 4.91 8.95 0.69
CA LEU A 175 3.51 9.16 0.30
C LEU A 175 2.58 9.15 1.52
N LEU A 176 2.78 8.25 2.49
CA LEU A 176 1.99 8.24 3.73
C LEU A 176 2.15 9.54 4.52
N LEU A 177 3.38 10.06 4.63
CA LEU A 177 3.69 11.33 5.31
C LEU A 177 3.07 12.53 4.60
N ARG A 178 3.03 12.52 3.26
CA ARG A 178 2.41 13.60 2.46
C ARG A 178 0.88 13.62 2.57
N ALA A 179 0.26 12.51 2.91
CA ALA A 179 -1.18 12.39 3.10
C ALA A 179 -1.66 13.01 4.42
N GLU A 180 -0.77 13.37 5.34
CA GLU A 180 -1.13 14.00 6.62
C GLU A 180 -1.72 15.41 6.37
N PRO A 181 -3.01 15.63 6.68
CA PRO A 181 -3.68 16.89 6.32
C PRO A 181 -3.21 18.09 7.15
N TYR A 182 -2.61 17.84 8.32
CA TYR A 182 -2.09 18.87 9.21
C TYR A 182 -0.67 18.52 9.68
N PRO A 183 0.33 19.38 9.44
CA PRO A 183 1.67 19.17 9.99
C PRO A 183 1.61 19.12 11.52
N THR A 184 2.28 18.13 12.13
CA THR A 184 2.36 17.94 13.59
C THR A 184 2.73 19.22 14.35
N SER A 185 3.48 20.13 13.72
CA SER A 185 3.86 21.43 14.27
C SER A 185 2.67 22.33 14.60
N ARG A 186 1.57 22.31 13.83
CA ARG A 186 0.39 23.15 14.15
C ARG A 186 -0.32 22.69 15.42
N PHE A 187 -0.42 21.37 15.64
CA PHE A 187 -1.03 20.83 16.84
C PHE A 187 -0.14 21.00 18.07
N GLY A 188 1.17 20.74 17.94
CA GLY A 188 2.14 20.93 19.01
C GLY A 188 2.28 22.39 19.43
N SER A 189 2.31 23.34 18.48
CA SER A 189 2.43 24.77 18.81
C SER A 189 1.17 25.34 19.48
N GLN A 190 -0.03 24.87 19.15
CA GLN A 190 -1.25 25.30 19.86
C GLN A 190 -1.34 24.75 21.29
N CYS A 191 -0.79 23.55 21.54
CA CYS A 191 -0.78 22.94 22.87
C CYS A 191 0.35 23.47 23.78
N LEU A 192 1.53 23.81 23.24
CA LEU A 192 2.67 24.28 24.03
C LEU A 192 2.73 25.80 24.26
N GLN A 193 2.00 26.62 23.48
CA GLN A 193 2.10 28.08 23.62
C GLN A 193 1.39 28.66 24.85
N ASN A 194 0.55 27.88 25.54
CA ASN A 194 -0.16 28.37 26.71
C ASN A 194 0.10 27.46 27.91
N ASN A 195 0.77 27.99 28.93
CA ASN A 195 0.71 27.49 30.31
C ASN A 195 -0.72 27.52 30.91
N ASN A 196 -1.74 27.75 30.08
CA ASN A 196 -3.14 27.76 30.44
C ASN A 196 -3.74 26.41 30.07
N ILE A 197 -4.34 25.75 31.06
CA ILE A 197 -5.18 24.55 30.90
C ILE A 197 -6.11 24.77 29.69
N MET A 198 -5.98 23.95 28.65
CA MET A 198 -6.86 24.02 27.49
C MET A 198 -8.32 23.86 27.95
N GLY A 199 -9.17 24.82 27.57
CA GLY A 199 -10.59 24.76 27.82
C GLY A 199 -11.22 23.52 27.17
N ILE A 200 -12.31 23.05 27.75
CA ILE A 200 -13.04 21.86 27.34
C ILE A 200 -13.49 21.85 25.87
N GLU A 201 -13.92 23.02 25.37
CA GLU A 201 -14.37 23.22 23.99
C GLU A 201 -13.19 23.02 23.02
N ASN A 202 -12.01 23.48 23.42
CA ASN A 202 -10.77 23.29 22.66
C ASN A 202 -10.35 21.82 22.63
N ILE A 203 -10.64 21.02 23.67
CA ILE A 203 -10.33 19.57 23.71
C ILE A 203 -11.29 18.78 22.81
N CYS A 204 -12.59 19.06 22.88
CA CYS A 204 -13.58 18.36 22.04
C CYS A 204 -13.42 18.76 20.56
N GLU A 205 -13.17 20.04 20.28
CA GLU A 205 -12.85 20.49 18.92
C GLU A 205 -11.57 19.83 18.39
N LEU A 206 -10.52 19.74 19.21
CA LEU A 206 -9.29 19.02 18.84
C LEU A 206 -9.57 17.55 18.53
N ALA A 207 -10.38 16.88 19.34
CA ALA A 207 -10.81 15.50 19.07
C ALA A 207 -11.57 15.38 17.74
N ALA A 208 -12.50 16.29 17.45
CA ALA A 208 -13.20 16.32 16.17
C ALA A 208 -12.25 16.52 14.99
N ARG A 209 -11.28 17.45 15.10
CA ARG A 209 -10.23 17.67 14.09
C ARG A 209 -9.39 16.43 13.87
N MET A 210 -9.05 15.68 14.93
CA MET A 210 -8.27 14.46 14.83
C MET A 210 -9.04 13.31 14.18
N LEU A 211 -10.33 13.19 14.46
CA LEU A 211 -11.21 12.22 13.78
C LEU A 211 -11.29 12.53 12.29
N PHE A 212 -11.55 13.80 11.94
CA PHE A 212 -11.56 14.25 10.55
C PHE A 212 -10.20 14.01 9.87
N SER A 213 -9.11 14.34 10.57
CA SER A 213 -7.75 14.10 10.09
C SER A 213 -7.48 12.62 9.79
N ALA A 214 -8.01 11.68 10.57
CA ALA A 214 -7.85 10.25 10.31
C ALA A 214 -8.57 9.83 9.02
N VAL A 215 -9.80 10.28 8.82
CA VAL A 215 -10.60 9.98 7.63
C VAL A 215 -10.00 10.64 6.38
N GLU A 216 -9.56 11.89 6.50
CA GLU A 216 -8.91 12.61 5.40
C GLU A 216 -7.54 12.02 5.05
N TRP A 217 -6.74 11.62 6.04
CA TRP A 217 -5.49 10.90 5.79
C TRP A 217 -5.75 9.60 5.01
N ALA A 218 -6.72 8.78 5.44
CA ALA A 218 -7.06 7.54 4.75
C ALA A 218 -7.47 7.77 3.28
N ARG A 219 -8.21 8.83 2.97
CA ARG A 219 -8.58 9.20 1.60
C ARG A 219 -7.38 9.60 0.71
N ASN A 220 -6.23 9.93 1.30
CA ASN A 220 -5.08 10.47 0.57
C ASN A 220 -3.85 9.56 0.58
N ILE A 221 -3.87 8.44 1.30
CA ILE A 221 -2.79 7.45 1.25
C ILE A 221 -2.87 6.59 -0.02
N PRO A 222 -1.74 6.04 -0.50
CA PRO A 222 -1.74 5.10 -1.62
C PRO A 222 -2.64 3.88 -1.39
N PHE A 223 -3.25 3.37 -2.47
CA PHE A 223 -4.09 2.17 -2.55
C PHE A 223 -5.46 2.25 -1.88
N PHE A 224 -5.62 2.99 -0.77
CA PHE A 224 -6.92 3.07 -0.09
C PHE A 224 -8.06 3.63 -0.98
N PRO A 225 -7.86 4.71 -1.76
CA PRO A 225 -8.90 5.24 -2.65
C PRO A 225 -9.31 4.27 -3.77
N ASP A 226 -8.43 3.31 -4.11
CA ASP A 226 -8.66 2.32 -5.16
C ASP A 226 -9.49 1.12 -4.66
N LEU A 227 -9.66 0.98 -3.34
CA LEU A 227 -10.51 -0.04 -2.74
C LEU A 227 -11.99 0.25 -3.02
N GLN A 228 -12.83 -0.78 -2.97
CA GLN A 228 -14.28 -0.57 -3.06
C GLN A 228 -14.75 0.32 -1.91
N VAL A 229 -15.70 1.22 -2.18
CA VAL A 229 -16.23 2.15 -1.16
C VAL A 229 -16.79 1.38 0.04
N THR A 230 -17.40 0.22 -0.18
CA THR A 230 -17.86 -0.69 0.88
C THR A 230 -16.72 -1.14 1.79
N ASP A 231 -15.59 -1.51 1.21
CA ASP A 231 -14.40 -1.94 1.94
C ASP A 231 -13.78 -0.75 2.68
N GLN A 232 -13.68 0.43 2.05
CA GLN A 232 -13.19 1.66 2.67
C GLN A 232 -14.01 2.03 3.93
N VAL A 233 -15.34 1.97 3.84
CA VAL A 233 -16.25 2.20 4.97
C VAL A 233 -16.06 1.14 6.06
N ALA A 234 -15.97 -0.14 5.69
CA ALA A 234 -15.80 -1.23 6.65
C ALA A 234 -14.49 -1.11 7.44
N LEU A 235 -13.38 -0.83 6.76
CA LEU A 235 -12.07 -0.64 7.38
C LEU A 235 -12.07 0.54 8.35
N LEU A 236 -12.56 1.71 7.92
CA LEU A 236 -12.60 2.90 8.77
C LEU A 236 -13.53 2.72 9.96
N ARG A 237 -14.71 2.11 9.78
CA ARG A 237 -15.63 1.84 10.90
C ARG A 237 -15.04 0.93 11.96
N LEU A 238 -14.22 -0.04 11.56
CA LEU A 238 -13.56 -0.93 12.52
C LEU A 238 -12.39 -0.25 13.24
N THR A 239 -11.63 0.59 12.53
CA THR A 239 -10.29 1.01 12.97
C THR A 239 -10.20 2.45 13.48
N TRP A 240 -11.29 3.23 13.39
CA TRP A 240 -11.25 4.66 13.71
C TRP A 240 -10.79 4.97 15.13
N SER A 241 -11.16 4.14 16.11
CA SER A 241 -10.78 4.35 17.51
C SER A 241 -9.28 4.15 17.70
N GLU A 242 -8.69 3.15 17.05
CA GLU A 242 -7.24 2.90 17.07
C GLU A 242 -6.49 4.06 16.38
N LEU A 243 -6.97 4.51 15.22
CA LEU A 243 -6.41 5.69 14.52
C LEU A 243 -6.51 6.96 15.35
N PHE A 244 -7.60 7.14 16.10
CA PHE A 244 -7.80 8.27 17.00
C PHE A 244 -6.76 8.28 18.12
N VAL A 245 -6.50 7.14 18.77
CA VAL A 245 -5.48 7.02 19.82
C VAL A 245 -4.07 7.31 19.27
N LEU A 246 -3.76 6.83 18.06
CA LEU A 246 -2.49 7.13 17.40
C LEU A 246 -2.34 8.64 17.13
N ASN A 247 -3.39 9.29 16.60
CA ASN A 247 -3.41 10.73 16.40
C ASN A 247 -3.25 11.48 17.73
N ALA A 248 -3.87 11.02 18.81
CA ALA A 248 -3.80 11.65 20.14
C ALA A 248 -2.38 11.63 20.70
N ALA A 249 -1.68 10.51 20.52
CA ALA A 249 -0.29 10.37 20.90
C ALA A 249 0.62 11.26 20.04
N GLN A 250 0.45 11.22 18.72
CA GLN A 250 1.25 12.00 17.77
C GLN A 250 1.09 13.52 17.97
N CYS A 251 -0.13 14.00 18.25
CA CYS A 251 -0.39 15.42 18.49
C CYS A 251 -0.07 15.87 19.93
N SER A 252 0.34 14.93 20.80
CA SER A 252 0.53 15.16 22.23
C SER A 252 -0.70 15.76 22.92
N MET A 253 -1.88 15.19 22.63
CA MET A 253 -3.15 15.67 23.16
C MET A 253 -3.09 15.82 24.70
N PRO A 254 -3.47 17.00 25.25
CA PRO A 254 -3.52 17.21 26.69
C PRO A 254 -4.80 16.57 27.23
N VAL A 255 -4.65 15.52 28.02
CA VAL A 255 -5.78 14.80 28.62
C VAL A 255 -5.87 15.21 30.08
N HIS A 256 -6.59 16.29 30.38
CA HIS A 256 -6.77 16.75 31.76
C HIS A 256 -8.09 16.22 32.36
N VAL A 257 -8.00 15.65 33.56
CA VAL A 257 -9.15 15.02 34.24
C VAL A 257 -10.29 16.02 34.49
N ALA A 258 -9.98 17.20 35.03
CA ALA A 258 -11.00 18.19 35.40
C ALA A 258 -11.82 18.72 34.19
N PRO A 259 -11.21 19.13 33.06
CA PRO A 259 -11.96 19.45 31.85
C PRO A 259 -12.79 18.27 31.33
N LEU A 260 -12.29 17.04 31.31
CA LEU A 260 -13.06 15.90 30.82
C LEU A 260 -14.24 15.53 31.73
N LEU A 261 -14.07 15.64 33.06
CA LEU A 261 -15.17 15.47 34.01
C LEU A 261 -16.24 16.55 33.83
N ALA A 262 -15.84 17.80 33.61
CA ALA A 262 -16.79 18.86 33.25
C ALA A 262 -17.52 18.53 31.93
N ALA A 263 -16.89 17.80 31.01
CA ALA A 263 -17.44 17.46 29.70
C ALA A 263 -18.50 16.38 29.82
N ALA A 264 -18.33 15.47 30.77
CA ALA A 264 -19.28 14.43 31.10
C ALA A 264 -20.59 14.96 31.73
N GLY A 265 -20.70 16.28 31.97
CA GLY A 265 -21.94 16.89 32.46
C GLY A 265 -22.06 16.95 33.98
N LEU A 266 -20.93 16.95 34.71
CA LEU A 266 -20.91 17.04 36.18
C LEU A 266 -21.64 18.27 36.76
N HIS A 267 -21.90 19.31 35.96
CA HIS A 267 -22.60 20.52 36.40
C HIS A 267 -24.14 20.45 36.23
N ALA A 268 -24.69 19.48 35.49
CA ALA A 268 -26.12 19.45 35.14
C ALA A 268 -26.96 18.47 36.00
N SER A 269 -26.34 17.42 36.55
CA SER A 269 -26.93 16.50 37.53
C SER A 269 -25.82 15.71 38.21
N PRO A 270 -25.84 15.51 39.54
CA PRO A 270 -24.83 14.71 40.21
C PRO A 270 -24.87 13.27 39.66
N MET A 271 -23.75 12.83 39.07
CA MET A 271 -23.55 11.43 38.68
C MET A 271 -23.43 10.57 39.94
N SER A 272 -23.86 9.31 39.89
CA SER A 272 -23.56 8.36 40.97
C SER A 272 -22.04 8.17 41.09
N ALA A 273 -21.56 7.88 42.31
CA ALA A 273 -20.15 7.64 42.57
C ALA A 273 -19.57 6.57 41.62
N ASP A 274 -20.33 5.50 41.36
CA ASP A 274 -19.93 4.42 40.45
C ASP A 274 -19.68 4.93 39.01
N ARG A 275 -20.50 5.86 38.52
CA ARG A 275 -20.32 6.44 37.19
C ARG A 275 -19.09 7.35 37.11
N VAL A 276 -18.78 8.07 38.20
CA VAL A 276 -17.56 8.88 38.27
C VAL A 276 -16.33 7.99 38.24
N VAL A 277 -16.32 6.90 39.03
CA VAL A 277 -15.23 5.93 39.06
C VAL A 277 -15.01 5.29 37.68
N ALA A 278 -16.08 4.85 37.03
CA ALA A 278 -16.00 4.28 35.68
C ALA A 278 -15.44 5.28 34.66
N PHE A 279 -15.86 6.55 34.72
CA PHE A 279 -15.36 7.59 33.84
C PHE A 279 -13.88 7.94 34.11
N MET A 280 -13.46 7.94 35.38
CA MET A 280 -12.04 8.11 35.73
C MET A 280 -11.19 6.95 35.19
N ASP A 281 -11.70 5.72 35.22
CA ASP A 281 -11.02 4.57 34.63
C ASP A 281 -10.91 4.70 33.10
N HIS A 282 -11.95 5.19 32.43
CA HIS A 282 -11.90 5.52 31.00
C HIS A 282 -10.79 6.52 30.67
N ILE A 283 -10.67 7.61 31.44
CA ILE A 283 -9.59 8.60 31.27
C ILE A 283 -8.23 7.93 31.46
N ARG A 284 -8.09 7.13 32.52
CA ARG A 284 -6.82 6.46 32.86
C ARG A 284 -6.37 5.52 31.75
N VAL A 285 -7.24 4.63 31.27
CA VAL A 285 -6.91 3.66 30.22
C VAL A 285 -6.51 4.38 28.93
N PHE A 286 -7.22 5.45 28.56
CA PHE A 286 -6.87 6.28 27.40
C PHE A 286 -5.49 6.93 27.55
N GLN A 287 -5.25 7.61 28.67
CA GLN A 287 -3.96 8.26 28.98
C GLN A 287 -2.81 7.26 28.96
N GLU A 288 -3.00 6.08 29.54
CA GLU A 288 -1.97 5.05 29.61
C GLU A 288 -1.53 4.58 28.22
N GLN A 289 -2.45 4.39 27.28
CA GLN A 289 -2.08 3.98 25.92
C GLN A 289 -1.36 5.08 25.15
N VAL A 290 -1.81 6.33 25.31
CA VAL A 290 -1.15 7.50 24.72
C VAL A 290 0.28 7.66 25.25
N GLU A 291 0.48 7.51 26.56
CA GLU A 291 1.79 7.65 27.19
C GLU A 291 2.76 6.52 26.81
N LYS A 292 2.26 5.28 26.69
CA LYS A 292 3.06 4.15 26.21
C LYS A 292 3.66 4.37 24.81
N LEU A 293 2.95 5.08 23.93
CA LEU A 293 3.47 5.48 22.62
C LEU A 293 4.49 6.61 22.74
N LYS A 294 4.24 7.61 23.58
CA LYS A 294 5.17 8.74 23.82
C LYS A 294 6.52 8.29 24.37
N VAL A 295 6.52 7.39 25.36
CA VAL A 295 7.74 6.83 25.98
C VAL A 295 8.60 6.06 24.98
N LEU A 296 7.98 5.48 23.94
CA LEU A 296 8.71 4.78 22.88
C LEU A 296 9.37 5.75 21.88
N HIS A 297 9.07 7.05 21.99
CA HIS A 297 9.50 8.10 21.07
C HIS A 297 9.21 7.72 19.62
N VAL A 298 7.94 7.36 19.35
CA VAL A 298 7.49 7.02 17.99
C VAL A 298 7.60 8.28 17.12
N ASP A 299 8.28 8.17 15.98
CA ASP A 299 8.43 9.28 15.04
C ASP A 299 7.27 9.35 14.03
N SER A 300 7.24 10.38 13.19
CA SER A 300 6.17 10.59 12.21
C SER A 300 6.05 9.48 11.15
N ALA A 301 7.17 8.91 10.72
CA ALA A 301 7.18 7.85 9.72
C ALA A 301 6.66 6.55 10.32
N GLU A 302 7.07 6.23 11.55
CA GLU A 302 6.58 5.08 12.30
C GLU A 302 5.08 5.21 12.59
N TYR A 303 4.59 6.38 13.02
CA TYR A 303 3.15 6.63 13.17
C TYR A 303 2.41 6.39 11.86
N SER A 304 2.92 6.91 10.75
CA SER A 304 2.29 6.75 9.43
C SER A 304 2.18 5.28 9.02
N CYS A 305 3.23 4.49 9.23
CA CYS A 305 3.21 3.06 8.96
C CYS A 305 2.28 2.30 9.92
N ILE A 306 2.30 2.61 11.22
CA ILE A 306 1.43 1.97 12.21
C ILE A 306 -0.04 2.24 11.89
N LYS A 307 -0.40 3.48 11.53
CA LYS A 307 -1.75 3.83 11.05
C LYS A 307 -2.14 2.98 9.83
N ALA A 308 -1.23 2.78 8.87
CA ALA A 308 -1.50 1.97 7.68
C ALA A 308 -1.69 0.48 8.03
N ILE A 309 -0.88 -0.06 8.95
CA ILE A 309 -1.01 -1.45 9.43
C ILE A 309 -2.36 -1.66 10.14
N VAL A 310 -2.79 -0.70 10.97
CA VAL A 310 -4.09 -0.70 11.64
C VAL A 310 -5.23 -0.62 10.63
N LEU A 311 -5.14 0.32 9.69
CA LEU A 311 -6.20 0.58 8.71
C LEU A 311 -6.41 -0.60 7.76
N PHE A 312 -5.34 -1.18 7.21
CA PHE A 312 -5.41 -2.33 6.30
C PHE A 312 -5.55 -3.64 7.08
N THR A 313 -6.60 -3.79 7.88
CA THR A 313 -6.88 -5.02 8.62
C THR A 313 -7.80 -5.96 7.84
N THR A 314 -7.51 -7.26 7.90
CA THR A 314 -8.39 -8.31 7.36
C THR A 314 -9.54 -8.66 8.30
N ASP A 315 -9.54 -8.13 9.52
CA ASP A 315 -10.59 -8.34 10.54
C ASP A 315 -11.93 -7.65 10.16
N ALA A 316 -11.93 -6.75 9.17
CA ALA A 316 -13.13 -6.05 8.74
C ALA A 316 -14.14 -7.01 8.08
N CYS A 317 -15.38 -6.98 8.58
CA CYS A 317 -16.44 -7.84 8.06
C CYS A 317 -16.90 -7.37 6.66
N GLY A 318 -17.04 -8.31 5.72
CA GLY A 318 -17.61 -8.03 4.40
C GLY A 318 -16.64 -7.45 3.37
N LEU A 319 -15.33 -7.60 3.58
CA LEU A 319 -14.32 -7.21 2.59
C LEU A 319 -14.48 -7.96 1.27
N SER A 320 -14.38 -7.24 0.17
CA SER A 320 -14.53 -7.78 -1.18
C SER A 320 -13.31 -8.58 -1.65
N ASP A 321 -12.10 -8.12 -1.30
CA ASP A 321 -10.83 -8.80 -1.60
C ASP A 321 -9.90 -8.80 -0.37
N VAL A 322 -10.07 -9.81 0.49
CA VAL A 322 -9.28 -9.97 1.71
C VAL A 322 -7.79 -10.13 1.42
N ALA A 323 -7.42 -10.84 0.35
CA ALA A 323 -6.02 -11.09 -0.01
C ALA A 323 -5.33 -9.80 -0.47
N HIS A 324 -6.06 -8.92 -1.16
CA HIS A 324 -5.53 -7.61 -1.52
C HIS A 324 -5.26 -6.75 -0.27
N VAL A 325 -6.22 -6.68 0.66
CA VAL A 325 -6.05 -5.94 1.93
C VAL A 325 -4.90 -6.48 2.76
N GLU A 326 -4.78 -7.81 2.88
CA GLU A 326 -3.64 -8.47 3.53
C GLU A 326 -2.31 -8.04 2.91
N GLY A 327 -2.20 -8.04 1.58
CA GLY A 327 -0.99 -7.58 0.89
C GLY A 327 -0.65 -6.10 1.13
N LEU A 328 -1.65 -5.23 1.37
CA LEU A 328 -1.43 -3.84 1.76
C LEU A 328 -0.93 -3.72 3.21
N GLN A 329 -1.43 -4.58 4.11
CA GLN A 329 -0.96 -4.67 5.49
C GLN A 329 0.50 -5.14 5.55
N GLU A 330 0.82 -6.23 4.86
CA GLU A 330 2.18 -6.78 4.78
C GLU A 330 3.15 -5.73 4.21
N LYS A 331 2.77 -5.02 3.14
CA LYS A 331 3.57 -3.94 2.57
C LYS A 331 3.88 -2.86 3.62
N SER A 332 2.89 -2.50 4.43
CA SER A 332 3.06 -1.49 5.49
C SER A 332 3.98 -1.98 6.62
N GLN A 333 3.90 -3.26 6.98
CA GLN A 333 4.82 -3.89 7.94
C GLN A 333 6.25 -3.93 7.41
N CYS A 334 6.47 -4.36 6.16
CA CYS A 334 7.80 -4.38 5.55
C CYS A 334 8.42 -2.98 5.47
N ALA A 335 7.62 -1.96 5.12
CA ALA A 335 8.08 -0.57 5.11
C ALA A 335 8.54 -0.12 6.50
N LEU A 336 7.75 -0.40 7.55
CA LEU A 336 8.11 -0.08 8.93
C LEU A 336 9.38 -0.80 9.38
N GLU A 337 9.48 -2.11 9.11
CA GLU A 337 10.63 -2.92 9.50
C GLU A 337 11.91 -2.37 8.88
N GLU A 338 11.87 -2.03 7.59
CA GLU A 338 13.00 -1.47 6.88
C GLU A 338 13.39 -0.08 7.38
N TYR A 339 12.39 0.79 7.57
CA TYR A 339 12.61 2.12 8.13
C TYR A 339 13.30 2.03 9.49
N VAL A 340 12.79 1.19 10.39
CA VAL A 340 13.35 1.00 11.73
C VAL A 340 14.79 0.48 11.66
N ARG A 341 15.04 -0.53 10.81
CA ARG A 341 16.37 -1.10 10.63
C ARG A 341 17.39 -0.06 10.15
N SER A 342 16.96 0.86 9.27
CA SER A 342 17.80 1.91 8.71
C SER A 342 18.00 3.10 9.65
N GLN A 343 16.94 3.58 10.30
CA GLN A 343 16.99 4.80 11.13
C GLN A 343 17.40 4.53 12.58
N TYR A 344 17.15 3.32 13.07
CA TYR A 344 17.44 2.93 14.46
C TYR A 344 18.30 1.65 14.52
N PRO A 345 19.50 1.63 13.90
CA PRO A 345 20.36 0.44 13.87
C PRO A 345 20.78 -0.04 15.26
N ASN A 346 20.81 0.87 16.25
CA ASN A 346 21.14 0.57 17.64
C ASN A 346 19.95 0.02 18.45
N GLN A 347 18.75 -0.10 17.87
CA GLN A 347 17.55 -0.59 18.54
C GLN A 347 16.93 -1.78 17.78
N PRO A 348 17.59 -2.95 17.73
CA PRO A 348 17.15 -4.09 16.91
C PRO A 348 15.74 -4.60 17.25
N ASN A 349 15.28 -4.39 18.50
CA ASN A 349 13.96 -4.82 18.97
C ASN A 349 12.86 -3.76 18.76
N ARG A 350 13.16 -2.60 18.16
CA ARG A 350 12.22 -1.48 18.04
C ARG A 350 11.00 -1.84 17.19
N PHE A 351 11.19 -2.53 16.08
CA PHE A 351 10.09 -3.01 15.23
C PHE A 351 9.10 -3.87 16.02
N GLY A 352 9.59 -4.86 16.76
CA GLY A 352 8.78 -5.69 17.64
C GLY A 352 8.06 -4.89 18.73
N LYS A 353 8.75 -3.94 19.38
CA LYS A 353 8.14 -3.06 20.39
C LYS A 353 6.98 -2.23 19.83
N LEU A 354 7.12 -1.71 18.60
CA LEU A 354 6.07 -0.95 17.91
C LEU A 354 4.86 -1.84 17.61
N LEU A 355 5.06 -3.03 17.05
CA LEU A 355 3.97 -3.97 16.77
C LEU A 355 3.25 -4.43 18.04
N LEU A 356 3.98 -4.60 19.16
CA LEU A 356 3.39 -4.91 20.46
C LEU A 356 2.54 -3.77 21.05
N ARG A 357 2.48 -2.59 20.41
CA ARG A 357 1.51 -1.54 20.76
C ARG A 357 0.14 -1.79 20.14
N LEU A 358 0.04 -2.46 18.99
CA LEU A 358 -1.23 -2.68 18.29
C LEU A 358 -2.29 -3.36 19.16
N PRO A 359 -2.02 -4.46 19.89
CA PRO A 359 -3.02 -5.05 20.76
C PRO A 359 -3.43 -4.14 21.92
N SER A 360 -2.53 -3.26 22.35
CA SER A 360 -2.80 -2.31 23.44
C SER A 360 -3.75 -1.19 23.00
N LEU A 361 -3.75 -0.80 21.72
CA LEU A 361 -4.70 0.20 21.18
C LEU A 361 -6.15 -0.25 21.37
N ARG A 362 -6.42 -1.55 21.18
CA ARG A 362 -7.77 -2.16 21.33
C ARG A 362 -8.31 -2.15 22.76
N THR A 363 -7.47 -1.87 23.76
CA THR A 363 -7.93 -1.72 25.16
C THR A 363 -8.74 -0.45 25.36
N VAL A 364 -8.58 0.55 24.47
CA VAL A 364 -9.42 1.74 24.41
C VAL A 364 -10.52 1.48 23.38
N SER A 365 -11.72 1.16 23.85
CA SER A 365 -12.86 0.92 22.97
C SER A 365 -13.37 2.21 22.31
N SER A 366 -14.05 2.08 21.18
CA SER A 366 -14.75 3.21 20.52
C SER A 366 -15.70 3.91 21.48
N SER A 367 -16.47 3.16 22.26
CA SER A 367 -17.38 3.71 23.28
C SER A 367 -16.68 4.56 24.33
N VAL A 368 -15.45 4.21 24.73
CA VAL A 368 -14.67 5.03 25.69
C VAL A 368 -14.35 6.38 25.05
N ILE A 369 -13.85 6.38 23.81
CA ILE A 369 -13.50 7.61 23.08
C ILE A 369 -14.75 8.49 22.86
N GLU A 370 -15.88 7.88 22.51
CA GLU A 370 -17.15 8.58 22.34
C GLU A 370 -17.58 9.30 23.63
N GLN A 371 -17.55 8.59 24.75
CA GLN A 371 -17.91 9.14 26.06
C GLN A 371 -16.98 10.26 26.51
N LEU A 372 -15.68 10.14 26.22
CA LEU A 372 -14.68 11.14 26.60
C LEU A 372 -14.78 12.42 25.77
N PHE A 373 -15.02 12.32 24.46
CA PHE A 373 -14.80 13.45 23.55
C PHE A 373 -16.00 13.84 22.69
N PHE A 374 -16.92 12.92 22.39
CA PHE A 374 -17.91 13.12 21.33
C PHE A 374 -19.36 13.23 21.81
N VAL A 375 -19.71 12.73 23.00
CA VAL A 375 -21.11 12.79 23.52
C VAL A 375 -21.72 14.19 23.42
N ARG A 376 -20.96 15.24 23.74
CA ARG A 376 -21.43 16.64 23.63
C ARG A 376 -21.54 17.16 22.20
N LEU A 377 -20.74 16.60 21.30
CA LEU A 377 -20.65 17.05 19.91
C LEU A 377 -21.68 16.37 19.02
N VAL A 378 -21.87 15.05 19.12
CA VAL A 378 -22.70 14.26 18.19
C VAL A 378 -24.05 13.84 18.76
N GLY A 379 -24.25 14.04 20.06
CA GLY A 379 -25.40 13.54 20.78
C GLY A 379 -25.50 12.02 20.68
N LYS A 380 -26.59 11.52 20.10
CA LYS A 380 -26.87 10.07 19.94
C LYS A 380 -26.39 9.49 18.60
N THR A 381 -25.73 10.29 17.76
CA THR A 381 -25.29 9.84 16.43
C THR A 381 -24.00 9.04 16.57
N PRO A 382 -23.95 7.75 16.20
CA PRO A 382 -22.74 6.94 16.28
C PRO A 382 -21.63 7.50 15.38
N ILE A 383 -20.38 7.46 15.84
CA ILE A 383 -19.25 7.98 15.07
C ILE A 383 -19.10 7.26 13.73
N GLU A 384 -19.42 5.97 13.65
CA GLU A 384 -19.39 5.15 12.43
C GLU A 384 -20.33 5.66 11.33
N THR A 385 -21.39 6.38 11.72
CA THR A 385 -22.31 7.04 10.79
C THR A 385 -21.64 8.27 10.20
N LEU A 386 -21.02 9.09 11.05
CA LEU A 386 -20.32 10.30 10.64
C LEU A 386 -19.10 9.97 9.78
N ILE A 387 -18.36 8.91 10.08
CA ILE A 387 -17.22 8.46 9.28
C ILE A 387 -17.64 8.09 7.86
N ARG A 388 -18.73 7.33 7.72
CA ARG A 388 -19.29 7.00 6.41
C ARG A 388 -19.64 8.28 5.67
N ASP A 389 -20.32 9.21 6.33
CA ASP A 389 -20.77 10.43 5.70
C ASP A 389 -19.58 11.36 5.35
N MET A 390 -18.55 11.45 6.20
CA MET A 390 -17.28 12.15 5.93
C MET A 390 -16.54 11.55 4.73
N LEU A 391 -16.52 10.23 4.61
CA LEU A 391 -15.89 9.53 3.49
C LEU A 391 -16.63 9.81 2.17
N LEU A 392 -17.97 9.78 2.20
CA LEU A 392 -18.82 9.93 1.01
C LEU A 392 -19.04 11.39 0.59
N SER A 393 -19.03 12.34 1.53
CA SER A 393 -19.37 13.76 1.27
C SER A 393 -18.19 14.60 0.78
N GLY A 394 -16.97 14.06 0.75
CA GLY A 394 -15.76 14.83 0.42
C GLY A 394 -15.40 15.88 1.49
N SER A 395 -14.54 16.84 1.15
CA SER A 395 -13.95 17.83 2.08
C SER A 395 -14.93 18.87 2.66
N SER A 396 -16.23 18.67 2.53
CA SER A 396 -17.30 19.59 2.96
C SER A 396 -18.20 18.91 4.00
N PHE A 397 -17.62 18.44 5.11
CA PHE A 397 -18.39 17.89 6.22
C PHE A 397 -18.75 18.99 7.23
N ASN A 398 -20.05 19.28 7.39
CA ASN A 398 -20.55 20.13 8.46
C ASN A 398 -21.00 19.27 9.62
N TRP A 399 -20.44 19.54 10.80
CA TRP A 399 -20.81 18.82 12.00
C TRP A 399 -22.29 19.07 12.34
N PRO A 400 -23.07 18.05 12.76
CA PRO A 400 -24.40 18.26 13.28
C PRO A 400 -24.29 18.96 14.64
N TYR A 401 -24.20 20.29 14.66
CA TYR A 401 -24.26 21.06 15.89
C TYR A 401 -25.66 20.95 16.50
N MET A 402 -25.74 20.61 17.79
CA MET A 402 -26.93 20.91 18.59
C MET A 402 -26.91 22.41 18.92
N PRO A 403 -27.97 23.19 18.67
CA PRO A 403 -28.09 24.53 19.24
C PRO A 403 -28.13 24.37 20.76
N ILE A 404 -27.13 24.90 21.46
CA ILE A 404 -27.16 25.01 22.92
C ILE A 404 -28.16 26.13 23.22
N GLN A 405 -29.30 25.77 23.82
CA GLN A 405 -30.20 26.74 24.48
C GLN A 405 -29.69 27.02 25.89
#